data_AF-A0A357AKE1-F1
#
_entry.id   AF-A0A357AKE1-F1
#
_cell.length_a   1.000
_cell.length_b   1.000
_cell.length_c   1.000
_cell.angle_alpha   90.00
_cell.angle_beta   90.00
_cell.angle_gamma   90.00
#
_symmetry.space_group_name_H-M   'P 1'
#
loop_
_entity.id
_entity.type
_entity.pdbx_description
1 polymer ?
#
loop_
_entity_poly.entity_id
_entity_poly.type
_entity_poly.pdbx_seq_one_letter_code
_entity_poly.pdbx_strand_id
1 'polypeptide(L)'
;MKKILSLILASVLILALAGCGAKEPAADKANGGTTSEPKQSQVTDGTQKPNETASGSKTLPASYPKETLPLAADAEIIDVRENPASKGLEVMYVSDNDIDTLCDFYEGALKDAKDLNTDETADGYWITAKMDGVDYTIMLDKNAMNPIPQYAGKVSVYLILSGLEGVAGPTEKPKGESLAWPFDEMPGVPELKGHISKILREDDIMHFEMTVESAETIKSYVGELTAAGFTFDSAPDLESDHIEFLAFKDGSM
;
A
#
# COMPACT_ATOMS: atom_id res chain seq x y z
N MET A 1 14.85 24.37 -22.46
CA MET A 1 14.22 23.06 -22.73
C MET A 1 13.42 22.71 -21.48
N LYS A 2 12.08 22.73 -21.55
CA LYS A 2 11.23 22.30 -20.43
C LYS A 2 11.36 20.78 -20.33
N LYS A 3 11.87 20.27 -19.20
CA LYS A 3 11.80 18.84 -18.90
C LYS A 3 10.34 18.52 -18.65
N ILE A 4 9.76 17.64 -19.46
CA ILE A 4 8.43 17.10 -19.24
C ILE A 4 8.66 15.97 -18.22
N LEU A 5 8.19 16.18 -16.99
CA LEU A 5 8.26 15.20 -15.93
C LEU A 5 7.03 14.31 -16.10
N SER A 6 7.20 13.11 -16.65
CA SER A 6 6.13 12.12 -16.72
C SER A 6 5.91 11.57 -15.32
N LEU A 7 4.70 11.73 -14.78
CA LEU A 7 4.35 11.30 -13.43
C LEU A 7 3.36 10.14 -13.52
N ILE A 8 3.79 8.95 -13.10
CA ILE A 8 2.97 7.74 -13.01
C ILE A 8 2.58 7.58 -11.53
N LEU A 9 1.28 7.60 -11.23
CA LEU A 9 0.76 7.37 -9.89
C LEU A 9 0.06 6.01 -9.84
N ALA A 10 0.65 5.05 -9.12
CA ALA A 10 0.02 3.77 -8.79
C ALA A 10 -0.58 3.85 -7.38
N SER A 11 -1.86 3.50 -7.22
CA SER A 11 -2.53 3.46 -5.91
C SER A 11 -3.41 2.22 -5.79
N VAL A 12 -3.20 1.46 -4.72
CA VAL A 12 -4.00 0.27 -4.34
C VAL A 12 -4.64 0.58 -2.99
N LEU A 13 -5.97 0.71 -2.91
CA LEU A 13 -6.63 1.08 -1.65
C LEU A 13 -7.98 0.38 -1.45
N ILE A 14 -8.11 -0.27 -0.30
CA ILE A 14 -9.19 -1.21 0.02
C ILE A 14 -10.09 -0.64 1.12
N LEU A 15 -11.38 -0.74 0.90
CA LEU A 15 -12.37 0.08 1.58
C LEU A 15 -13.07 -0.70 2.68
N ALA A 16 -12.65 -0.47 3.92
CA ALA A 16 -13.37 -0.95 5.09
C ALA A 16 -14.61 -0.07 5.36
N LEU A 17 -15.76 -0.41 4.78
CA LEU A 17 -17.04 0.21 5.14
C LEU A 17 -17.44 -0.19 6.57
N ALA A 18 -17.03 0.61 7.56
CA ALA A 18 -17.61 0.54 8.90
C ALA A 18 -19.03 1.11 8.84
N GLY A 19 -20.02 0.22 8.78
CA GLY A 19 -21.43 0.58 8.95
C GLY A 19 -21.65 1.19 10.33
N CYS A 20 -21.67 2.52 10.42
CA CYS A 20 -22.13 3.23 11.61
C CYS A 20 -23.65 3.06 11.75
N GLY A 21 -24.06 1.94 12.36
CA GLY A 21 -25.39 1.80 12.95
C GLY A 21 -25.49 2.73 14.16
N ALA A 22 -26.23 3.83 14.00
CA ALA A 22 -26.55 4.74 15.09
C ALA A 22 -27.27 4.01 16.24
N LYS A 23 -26.78 4.21 17.47
CA LYS A 23 -27.59 4.00 18.67
C LYS A 23 -27.25 5.09 19.69
N GLU A 24 -28.28 5.86 20.04
CA GLU A 24 -28.25 6.92 21.06
C GLU A 24 -27.78 6.42 22.45
N PRO A 25 -27.25 7.33 23.29
CA PRO A 25 -26.70 6.99 24.59
C PRO A 25 -27.79 6.87 25.65
N ALA A 26 -27.76 5.79 26.43
CA ALA A 26 -28.48 5.71 27.69
C ALA A 26 -27.59 6.20 28.83
N ALA A 27 -27.98 7.32 29.44
CA ALA A 27 -27.53 7.74 30.75
C ALA A 27 -28.11 6.81 31.82
N ASP A 28 -27.33 6.44 32.86
CA ASP A 28 -27.68 6.85 34.24
C ASP A 28 -26.61 6.51 35.31
N LYS A 29 -26.43 7.51 36.18
CA LYS A 29 -26.07 7.58 37.62
C LYS A 29 -24.70 7.20 38.21
N ALA A 30 -24.12 8.28 38.73
CA ALA A 30 -23.21 8.42 39.86
C ALA A 30 -23.57 7.60 41.12
N ASN A 31 -22.57 7.20 41.90
CA ASN A 31 -22.12 7.94 43.11
C ASN A 31 -20.93 7.22 43.79
N GLY A 32 -20.07 7.99 44.49
CA GLY A 32 -19.15 7.44 45.50
C GLY A 32 -17.71 7.98 45.45
N GLY A 33 -17.49 9.19 45.97
CA GLY A 33 -16.15 9.74 46.18
C GLY A 33 -15.45 9.19 47.43
N THR A 34 -14.12 9.36 47.52
CA THR A 34 -13.39 10.07 48.60
C THR A 34 -11.87 9.99 48.32
N THR A 35 -11.31 11.15 47.95
CA THR A 35 -10.08 11.82 48.45
C THR A 35 -8.78 11.03 48.72
N SER A 36 -7.68 11.42 48.07
CA SER A 36 -6.46 12.02 48.68
C SER A 36 -5.32 12.24 47.65
N GLU A 37 -4.93 13.50 47.44
CA GLU A 37 -3.63 13.96 46.89
C GLU A 37 -2.57 14.07 48.03
N PRO A 38 -1.30 14.52 47.84
CA PRO A 38 -0.52 14.89 46.62
C PRO A 38 0.94 14.34 46.60
N LYS A 39 1.65 14.43 45.47
CA LYS A 39 3.01 15.04 45.36
C LYS A 39 3.62 14.99 43.95
N GLN A 40 3.65 16.18 43.34
CA GLN A 40 4.73 16.81 42.56
C GLN A 40 6.05 16.04 42.39
N SER A 41 6.54 15.92 41.15
CA SER A 41 7.81 16.51 40.68
C SER A 41 8.03 16.30 39.18
N GLN A 42 8.23 17.42 38.49
CA GLN A 42 8.66 17.56 37.11
C GLN A 42 10.19 17.78 37.11
N VAL A 43 10.88 17.29 36.06
CA VAL A 43 12.16 17.74 35.43
C VAL A 43 12.76 16.50 34.73
N THR A 44 12.53 16.31 33.42
CA THR A 44 13.47 16.57 32.30
C THR A 44 14.92 16.16 32.59
N ASP A 45 15.39 15.07 31.99
CA ASP A 45 16.20 15.10 30.76
C ASP A 45 16.60 13.66 30.40
N GLY A 46 16.57 13.31 29.12
CA GLY A 46 16.86 11.93 28.70
C GLY A 46 16.30 11.62 27.32
N THR A 47 17.00 12.11 26.30
CA THR A 47 17.02 11.65 24.91
C THR A 47 16.32 10.30 24.68
N GLN A 48 15.03 10.32 24.36
CA GLN A 48 14.36 9.14 23.83
C GLN A 48 14.50 9.15 22.31
N LYS A 49 15.43 8.30 21.88
CA LYS A 49 15.58 7.70 20.56
C LYS A 49 14.20 7.50 19.88
N PRO A 50 14.03 7.84 18.59
CA PRO A 50 12.78 7.57 17.88
C PRO A 50 12.38 6.11 18.02
N ASN A 51 11.09 5.92 18.29
CA ASN A 51 10.43 4.66 18.54
C ASN A 51 10.50 3.78 17.27
N GLU A 52 11.54 2.93 17.17
CA GLU A 52 11.60 1.82 16.23
C GLU A 52 10.43 0.87 16.53
N THR A 53 9.31 1.06 15.84
CA THR A 53 8.15 0.17 15.94
C THR A 53 8.21 -0.80 14.77
N ALA A 54 8.58 -2.04 15.08
CA ALA A 54 8.56 -3.26 14.26
C ALA A 54 9.36 -3.24 12.94
N SER A 55 10.59 -3.74 13.08
CA SER A 55 11.45 -4.30 12.03
C SER A 55 10.67 -5.10 10.98
N GLY A 56 10.84 -4.76 9.69
CA GLY A 56 10.41 -5.60 8.58
C GLY A 56 10.91 -7.03 8.77
N SER A 57 10.00 -8.00 8.72
CA SER A 57 10.35 -9.41 8.77
C SER A 57 10.88 -9.82 7.42
N LYS A 58 12.07 -10.42 7.34
CA LYS A 58 12.52 -11.12 6.12
C LYS A 58 11.91 -12.51 5.95
N THR A 59 11.04 -12.93 6.87
CA THR A 59 10.40 -14.25 6.85
C THR A 59 8.94 -14.10 6.45
N LEU A 60 8.52 -14.93 5.49
CA LEU A 60 7.12 -15.01 5.09
C LEU A 60 6.24 -15.54 6.23
N PRO A 61 5.09 -14.91 6.50
CA PRO A 61 4.13 -15.40 7.47
C PRO A 61 3.46 -16.69 7.00
N ALA A 62 2.77 -17.35 7.93
CA ALA A 62 2.00 -18.56 7.61
C ALA A 62 0.81 -18.28 6.67
N SER A 63 0.33 -17.04 6.62
CA SER A 63 -0.72 -16.55 5.73
C SER A 63 -0.29 -16.45 4.26
N TYR A 64 1.02 -16.50 3.97
CA TYR A 64 1.50 -16.41 2.59
C TYR A 64 1.15 -17.68 1.78
N PRO A 65 0.50 -17.55 0.60
CA PRO A 65 0.00 -18.69 -0.19
C PRO A 65 1.11 -19.35 -1.03
N LYS A 66 2.05 -20.05 -0.39
CA LYS A 66 3.26 -20.62 -1.04
C LYS A 66 2.98 -21.56 -2.21
N GLU A 67 1.87 -22.28 -2.17
CA GLU A 67 1.50 -23.26 -3.21
C GLU A 67 0.91 -22.58 -4.45
N THR A 68 0.22 -21.45 -4.27
CA THR A 68 -0.40 -20.68 -5.36
C THR A 68 0.57 -19.68 -5.95
N LEU A 69 1.30 -18.95 -5.09
CA LEU A 69 2.23 -17.91 -5.49
C LEU A 69 3.61 -18.18 -4.88
N PRO A 70 4.42 -19.08 -5.46
CA PRO A 70 5.80 -19.28 -5.00
C PRO A 70 6.64 -18.02 -5.26
N LEU A 71 7.66 -17.79 -4.41
CA LEU A 71 8.72 -16.83 -4.72
C LEU A 71 9.71 -17.43 -5.72
N ALA A 72 10.43 -16.59 -6.46
CA ALA A 72 11.56 -17.03 -7.25
C ALA A 72 12.60 -17.77 -6.38
N ALA A 73 13.29 -18.76 -6.94
CA ALA A 73 14.20 -19.62 -6.18
C ALA A 73 15.38 -18.87 -5.56
N ASP A 74 15.75 -17.73 -6.13
CA ASP A 74 16.83 -16.84 -5.71
C ASP A 74 16.33 -15.61 -4.94
N ALA A 75 15.04 -15.57 -4.57
CA ALA A 75 14.41 -14.42 -3.94
C ALA A 75 15.15 -13.99 -2.66
N GLU A 76 15.66 -12.76 -2.66
CA GLU A 76 16.15 -12.10 -1.45
C GLU A 76 15.07 -11.16 -0.91
N ILE A 77 14.35 -11.60 0.13
CA ILE A 77 13.28 -10.82 0.76
C ILE A 77 13.85 -9.59 1.46
N ILE A 78 13.33 -8.43 1.08
CA ILE A 78 13.66 -7.13 1.66
C ILE A 78 12.66 -6.76 2.75
N ASP A 79 11.37 -6.90 2.46
CA ASP A 79 10.31 -6.51 3.38
C ASP A 79 9.07 -7.41 3.27
N VAL A 80 8.37 -7.57 4.39
CA VAL A 80 7.10 -8.28 4.47
C VAL A 80 6.19 -7.53 5.43
N ARG A 81 4.98 -7.19 4.97
CA ARG A 81 4.00 -6.40 5.73
C ARG A 81 2.63 -7.03 5.66
N GLU A 82 2.02 -7.30 6.80
CA GLU A 82 0.60 -7.67 6.85
C GLU A 82 -0.26 -6.40 6.91
N ASN A 83 -1.34 -6.37 6.13
CA ASN A 83 -2.38 -5.34 6.19
C ASN A 83 -3.69 -5.98 6.68
N PRO A 84 -3.93 -5.98 7.99
CA PRO A 84 -5.08 -6.70 8.52
C PRO A 84 -6.44 -6.11 8.15
N ALA A 85 -6.50 -4.85 7.71
CA ALA A 85 -7.74 -4.20 7.28
C ALA A 85 -8.28 -4.81 5.98
N SER A 86 -7.40 -5.17 5.06
CA SER A 86 -7.75 -5.85 3.80
C SER A 86 -7.57 -7.37 3.84
N LYS A 87 -7.22 -7.92 5.01
CA LYS A 87 -6.59 -9.24 5.12
C LYS A 87 -5.44 -9.41 4.12
N GLY A 88 -4.68 -8.34 3.93
CA GLY A 88 -3.66 -8.25 2.93
C GLY A 88 -2.28 -8.62 3.43
N LEU A 89 -1.41 -8.92 2.48
CA LEU A 89 0.00 -9.21 2.70
C LEU A 89 0.79 -8.64 1.54
N GLU A 90 1.81 -7.87 1.87
CA GLU A 90 2.75 -7.32 0.93
C GLU A 90 4.11 -7.97 1.13
N VAL A 91 4.75 -8.37 0.04
CA VAL A 91 6.09 -8.95 0.05
C VAL A 91 6.93 -8.23 -1.00
N MET A 92 8.05 -7.67 -0.59
CA MET A 92 9.04 -7.07 -1.48
C MET A 92 10.33 -7.89 -1.43
N TYR A 93 10.81 -8.30 -2.59
CA TYR A 93 12.07 -9.02 -2.70
C TYR A 93 12.79 -8.66 -4.00
N VAL A 94 14.06 -9.05 -4.10
CA VAL A 94 14.85 -8.88 -5.33
C VAL A 94 15.34 -10.21 -5.89
N SER A 95 15.52 -10.24 -7.20
CA SER A 95 15.96 -11.42 -7.95
C SER A 95 17.05 -11.07 -8.97
N ASP A 96 17.95 -12.01 -9.22
CA ASP A 96 18.92 -11.99 -10.32
C ASP A 96 18.33 -12.56 -11.62
N ASN A 97 17.09 -13.06 -11.61
CA ASN A 97 16.43 -13.52 -12.82
C ASN A 97 16.18 -12.37 -13.80
N ASP A 98 16.10 -12.75 -15.08
CA ASP A 98 15.60 -11.88 -16.13
C ASP A 98 14.13 -11.54 -15.88
N ILE A 99 13.73 -10.31 -16.19
CA ILE A 99 12.39 -9.81 -15.89
C ILE A 99 11.29 -10.53 -16.67
N ASP A 100 11.56 -10.92 -17.92
CA ASP A 100 10.63 -11.68 -18.75
C ASP A 100 10.44 -13.09 -18.17
N THR A 101 11.51 -13.67 -17.62
CA THR A 101 11.46 -14.96 -16.93
C THR A 101 10.62 -14.89 -15.65
N LEU A 102 10.70 -13.79 -14.90
CA LEU A 102 9.84 -13.57 -13.72
C LEU A 102 8.38 -13.34 -14.13
N CYS A 103 8.13 -12.65 -15.24
CA CYS A 103 6.79 -12.47 -15.79
C CYS A 103 6.15 -13.83 -16.15
N ASP A 104 6.82 -14.61 -17.00
CA ASP A 104 6.38 -15.97 -17.39
C ASP A 104 6.15 -16.87 -16.17
N PHE A 105 7.01 -16.75 -15.15
CA PHE A 105 6.90 -17.51 -13.91
C PHE A 105 5.61 -17.18 -13.15
N TYR A 106 5.27 -15.90 -13.02
CA TYR A 106 4.08 -15.47 -12.29
C TYR A 106 2.78 -15.66 -13.07
N GLU A 107 2.78 -15.42 -14.38
CA GLU A 107 1.67 -15.81 -15.25
C GLU A 107 1.43 -17.33 -15.17
N GLY A 108 2.50 -18.12 -15.17
CA GLY A 108 2.42 -19.58 -15.04
C GLY A 108 1.85 -20.05 -13.70
N ALA A 109 2.20 -19.36 -12.60
CA ALA A 109 1.67 -19.62 -11.27
C ALA A 109 0.17 -19.28 -11.17
N LEU A 110 -0.25 -18.18 -11.83
CA LEU A 110 -1.61 -17.65 -11.77
C LEU A 110 -2.48 -18.02 -13.00
N LYS A 111 -2.03 -18.93 -13.85
CA LYS A 111 -2.68 -19.29 -15.13
C LYS A 111 -4.16 -19.73 -15.00
N ASP A 112 -4.53 -20.25 -13.84
CA ASP A 112 -5.89 -20.75 -13.56
C ASP A 112 -6.76 -19.64 -12.90
N ALA A 113 -6.21 -18.45 -12.68
CA ALA A 113 -6.91 -17.32 -12.08
C ALA A 113 -7.96 -16.76 -13.04
N LYS A 114 -9.03 -16.20 -12.46
CA LYS A 114 -9.93 -15.33 -13.21
C LYS A 114 -9.27 -13.99 -13.40
N ASP A 115 -9.57 -13.36 -14.53
CA ASP A 115 -9.15 -11.99 -14.82
C ASP A 115 -7.63 -11.78 -14.72
N LEU A 116 -6.85 -12.84 -15.03
CA LEU A 116 -5.41 -12.70 -15.18
C LEU A 116 -5.13 -11.70 -16.30
N ASN A 117 -4.47 -10.61 -15.95
CA ASN A 117 -4.03 -9.58 -16.87
C ASN A 117 -2.55 -9.30 -16.65
N THR A 118 -1.87 -8.90 -17.72
CA THR A 118 -0.47 -8.49 -17.65
C THR A 118 -0.30 -7.29 -18.57
N ASP A 119 0.04 -6.16 -17.96
CA ASP A 119 0.32 -4.92 -18.64
C ASP A 119 1.83 -4.68 -18.62
N GLU A 120 2.40 -4.39 -19.78
CA GLU A 120 3.79 -3.94 -19.88
C GLU A 120 3.87 -2.48 -19.43
N THR A 121 4.84 -2.18 -18.57
CA THR A 121 5.18 -0.82 -18.16
C THR A 121 6.51 -0.42 -18.79
N ALA A 122 6.89 0.86 -18.70
CA ALA A 122 8.18 1.31 -19.25
C ALA A 122 9.39 0.53 -18.68
N ASP A 123 9.27 0.07 -17.43
CA ASP A 123 10.36 -0.51 -16.67
C ASP A 123 10.14 -1.99 -16.26
N GLY A 124 9.01 -2.58 -16.65
CA GLY A 124 8.74 -3.99 -16.42
C GLY A 124 7.29 -4.38 -16.65
N TYR A 125 6.69 -5.03 -15.67
CA TYR A 125 5.36 -5.63 -15.80
C TYR A 125 4.48 -5.37 -14.58
N TRP A 126 3.19 -5.28 -14.86
CA TRP A 126 2.13 -5.23 -13.88
C TRP A 126 1.17 -6.39 -14.13
N ILE A 127 1.14 -7.35 -13.22
CA ILE A 127 0.32 -8.57 -13.33
C ILE A 127 -0.76 -8.50 -12.26
N THR A 128 -2.02 -8.65 -12.68
CA THR A 128 -3.17 -8.75 -11.78
C THR A 128 -3.90 -10.06 -12.00
N ALA A 129 -4.45 -10.64 -10.94
CA ALA A 129 -5.25 -11.85 -11.04
C ALA A 129 -6.15 -12.04 -9.82
N LYS A 130 -7.25 -12.76 -9.99
CA LYS A 130 -8.15 -13.16 -8.90
C LYS A 130 -8.29 -14.67 -8.83
N MET A 131 -7.87 -15.27 -7.73
CA MET A 131 -7.95 -16.72 -7.51
C MET A 131 -8.37 -17.02 -6.06
N ASP A 132 -9.33 -17.93 -5.88
CA ASP A 132 -9.82 -18.37 -4.57
C ASP A 132 -10.24 -17.24 -3.61
N GLY A 133 -10.78 -16.14 -4.16
CA GLY A 133 -11.20 -14.97 -3.38
C GLY A 133 -10.06 -14.09 -2.90
N VAL A 134 -8.84 -14.36 -3.35
CA VAL A 134 -7.65 -13.52 -3.14
C VAL A 134 -7.37 -12.74 -4.41
N ASP A 135 -7.17 -11.43 -4.24
CA ASP A 135 -6.71 -10.53 -5.30
C ASP A 135 -5.18 -10.44 -5.23
N TYR A 136 -4.54 -10.64 -6.38
CA TYR A 136 -3.09 -10.68 -6.56
C TYR A 136 -2.68 -9.51 -7.46
N THR A 137 -1.78 -8.66 -6.97
CA THR A 137 -1.08 -7.66 -7.77
C THR A 137 0.42 -7.91 -7.66
N ILE A 138 1.10 -7.97 -8.79
CA ILE A 138 2.54 -8.21 -8.87
C ILE A 138 3.15 -7.15 -9.76
N MET A 139 4.08 -6.40 -9.19
CA MET A 139 4.85 -5.41 -9.93
C MET A 139 6.30 -5.89 -10.07
N LEU A 140 6.75 -5.97 -11.32
CA LEU A 140 8.12 -6.31 -11.70
C LEU A 140 8.78 -5.05 -12.25
N ASP A 141 9.94 -4.68 -11.71
CA ASP A 141 10.66 -3.49 -12.16
C ASP A 141 12.17 -3.75 -12.21
N LYS A 142 12.77 -3.58 -13.40
CA LYS A 142 14.21 -3.82 -13.63
C LYS A 142 15.12 -2.72 -13.09
N ASN A 143 14.56 -1.55 -12.77
CA ASN A 143 15.27 -0.32 -12.48
C ASN A 143 15.08 0.18 -11.05
N ALA A 144 14.01 -0.22 -10.36
CA ALA A 144 13.65 0.24 -9.02
C ALA A 144 14.79 0.08 -7.99
N MET A 145 15.65 -0.94 -8.15
CA MET A 145 16.74 -1.22 -7.19
C MET A 145 18.09 -0.60 -7.56
N ASN A 146 18.21 0.02 -8.75
CA ASN A 146 19.46 0.65 -9.22
C ASN A 146 20.07 1.68 -8.25
N PRO A 147 19.27 2.49 -7.52
CA PRO A 147 19.81 3.46 -6.57
C PRO A 147 20.46 2.84 -5.33
N ILE A 148 20.16 1.56 -5.05
CA ILE A 148 20.63 0.85 -3.87
C ILE A 148 21.83 -0.02 -4.28
N PRO A 149 23.08 0.36 -3.95
CA PRO A 149 24.27 -0.28 -4.55
C PRO A 149 24.36 -1.80 -4.35
N GLN A 150 23.80 -2.32 -3.26
CA GLN A 150 23.79 -3.76 -2.97
C GLN A 150 22.79 -4.56 -3.81
N TYR A 151 21.81 -3.88 -4.42
CA TYR A 151 20.74 -4.47 -5.22
C TYR A 151 20.68 -3.92 -6.65
N ALA A 152 21.64 -3.08 -7.04
CA ALA A 152 21.68 -2.50 -8.36
C ALA A 152 21.75 -3.58 -9.45
N GLY A 153 20.90 -3.43 -10.48
CA GLY A 153 20.76 -4.39 -11.58
C GLY A 153 19.92 -5.62 -11.27
N LYS A 154 19.41 -5.79 -10.04
CA LYS A 154 18.43 -6.83 -9.71
C LYS A 154 17.02 -6.34 -10.04
N VAL A 155 16.14 -7.27 -10.42
CA VAL A 155 14.72 -6.99 -10.60
C VAL A 155 14.06 -6.87 -9.23
N SER A 156 13.31 -5.79 -9.01
CA SER A 156 12.39 -5.64 -7.90
C SER A 156 11.12 -6.43 -8.17
N VAL A 157 10.69 -7.22 -7.19
CA VAL A 157 9.41 -7.91 -7.23
C VAL A 157 8.60 -7.49 -6.02
N TYR A 158 7.46 -6.87 -6.27
CA TYR A 158 6.54 -6.43 -5.24
C TYR A 158 5.19 -7.14 -5.41
N LEU A 159 4.85 -7.94 -4.40
CA LEU A 159 3.63 -8.75 -4.36
C LEU A 159 2.67 -8.09 -3.37
N ILE A 160 1.45 -7.83 -3.81
CA ILE A 160 0.36 -7.34 -2.97
C ILE A 160 -0.77 -8.37 -3.07
N LEU A 161 -1.15 -8.89 -1.92
CA LEU A 161 -2.21 -9.89 -1.76
C LEU A 161 -3.31 -9.27 -0.92
N SER A 162 -4.57 -9.50 -1.29
CA SER A 162 -5.74 -9.03 -0.52
C SER A 162 -6.78 -10.12 -0.40
N GLY A 163 -7.49 -10.19 0.73
CA GLY A 163 -8.50 -11.22 0.97
C GLY A 163 -7.98 -12.54 1.56
N LEU A 164 -6.73 -12.60 2.03
CA LEU A 164 -6.14 -13.84 2.59
C LEU A 164 -6.88 -14.34 3.84
N GLU A 165 -7.00 -15.65 3.98
CA GLU A 165 -7.45 -16.24 5.24
C GLU A 165 -6.36 -16.14 6.33
N GLY A 166 -6.76 -15.89 7.58
CA GLY A 166 -5.84 -15.90 8.73
C GLY A 166 -5.13 -14.59 9.05
N VAL A 167 -5.22 -13.56 8.20
CA VAL A 167 -4.78 -12.20 8.54
C VAL A 167 -5.89 -11.52 9.36
N ALA A 168 -5.75 -11.52 10.69
CA ALA A 168 -6.78 -11.01 11.61
C ALA A 168 -6.64 -9.50 11.87
N GLY A 169 -7.68 -8.73 11.51
CA GLY A 169 -7.76 -7.27 11.67
C GLY A 169 -7.85 -6.75 13.11
N PRO A 170 -7.01 -5.80 13.56
CA PRO A 170 -7.46 -4.76 14.45
C PRO A 170 -8.14 -3.64 13.65
N THR A 171 -9.33 -3.25 14.09
CA THR A 171 -10.11 -2.06 13.68
C THR A 171 -9.60 -0.81 14.40
N GLU A 172 -8.30 -0.70 14.65
CA GLU A 172 -7.78 0.46 15.34
C GLU A 172 -7.56 1.61 14.36
N LYS A 173 -8.10 2.79 14.71
CA LYS A 173 -7.74 4.04 14.04
C LYS A 173 -6.22 4.16 14.00
N PRO A 174 -5.65 4.67 12.89
CA PRO A 174 -4.21 4.82 12.77
C PRO A 174 -3.69 5.65 13.96
N LYS A 175 -2.70 5.09 14.66
CA LYS A 175 -2.08 5.71 15.83
C LYS A 175 -0.92 6.59 15.36
N GLY A 176 -0.84 7.81 15.88
CA GLY A 176 0.21 8.78 15.54
C GLY A 176 -0.30 9.98 14.75
N GLU A 177 0.54 11.01 14.62
CA GLU A 177 0.23 12.18 13.81
C GLU A 177 0.21 11.80 12.32
N SER A 178 -0.78 12.29 11.58
CA SER A 178 -0.79 12.16 10.12
C SER A 178 0.28 13.06 9.53
N LEU A 179 1.04 12.55 8.57
CA LEU A 179 1.92 13.37 7.74
C LEU A 179 1.08 14.24 6.80
N ALA A 180 1.65 15.37 6.38
CA ALA A 180 1.03 16.27 5.42
C ALA A 180 1.24 15.77 3.98
N TRP A 181 0.26 16.03 3.11
CA TRP A 181 0.40 15.79 1.68
C TRP A 181 1.52 16.68 1.08
N PRO A 182 2.51 16.12 0.38
CA PRO A 182 3.68 16.87 -0.09
C PRO A 182 3.39 17.60 -1.41
N PHE A 183 2.55 18.63 -1.36
CA PHE A 183 2.15 19.43 -2.54
C PHE A 183 3.33 19.98 -3.34
N ASP A 184 4.40 20.38 -2.66
CA ASP A 184 5.59 20.97 -3.29
C ASP A 184 6.37 19.93 -4.14
N GLU A 185 6.26 18.65 -3.80
CA GLU A 185 6.96 17.54 -4.48
C GLU A 185 6.08 16.92 -5.58
N MET A 186 4.75 17.10 -5.51
CA MET A 186 3.77 16.54 -6.45
C MET A 186 2.92 17.62 -7.13
N PRO A 187 3.53 18.51 -7.93
CA PRO A 187 2.82 19.63 -8.51
C PRO A 187 1.69 19.14 -9.43
N GLY A 188 0.46 19.52 -9.09
CA GLY A 188 -0.73 19.22 -9.89
C GLY A 188 -1.31 17.82 -9.69
N VAL A 189 -0.81 17.05 -8.71
CA VAL A 189 -1.49 15.86 -8.16
C VAL A 189 -2.45 16.35 -7.05
N PRO A 190 -3.77 16.10 -7.15
CA PRO A 190 -4.71 16.39 -6.07
C PRO A 190 -4.34 15.66 -4.77
N GLU A 191 -4.82 16.15 -3.63
CA GLU A 191 -4.61 15.47 -2.35
C GLU A 191 -5.59 14.31 -2.19
N LEU A 192 -5.08 13.10 -1.97
CA LEU A 192 -5.93 12.02 -1.47
C LEU A 192 -6.09 12.18 0.04
N LYS A 193 -7.31 12.54 0.46
CA LYS A 193 -7.63 12.74 1.87
C LYS A 193 -7.53 11.43 2.65
N GLY A 194 -6.73 11.44 3.70
CA GLY A 194 -6.56 10.31 4.60
C GLY A 194 -5.60 10.61 5.73
N HIS A 195 -5.38 9.61 6.59
CA HIS A 195 -4.28 9.60 7.54
C HIS A 195 -3.07 8.99 6.86
N ILE A 196 -2.03 9.78 6.64
CA ILE A 196 -0.76 9.33 6.07
C ILE A 196 0.14 8.89 7.23
N SER A 197 0.33 7.58 7.39
CA SER A 197 1.21 7.02 8.42
C SER A 197 2.67 7.11 8.01
N LYS A 198 2.95 7.02 6.70
CA LYS A 198 4.32 6.99 6.17
C LYS A 198 4.38 7.53 4.75
N ILE A 199 5.48 8.20 4.44
CA ILE A 199 5.87 8.55 3.07
C ILE A 199 7.28 8.00 2.85
N LEU A 200 7.41 7.02 1.95
CA LEU A 200 8.71 6.57 1.45
C LEU A 200 9.02 7.30 0.15
N ARG A 201 10.23 7.87 0.09
CA ARG A 201 10.72 8.61 -1.08
C ARG A 201 11.87 7.83 -1.69
N GLU A 202 11.70 7.41 -2.93
CA GLU A 202 12.69 6.64 -3.69
C GLU A 202 12.80 7.29 -5.07
N ASP A 203 13.86 8.07 -5.28
CA ASP A 203 14.08 8.92 -6.46
C ASP A 203 12.88 9.81 -6.82
N ASP A 204 12.23 9.54 -7.96
CA ASP A 204 11.05 10.24 -8.48
C ASP A 204 9.72 9.55 -8.07
N ILE A 205 9.79 8.48 -7.26
CA ILE A 205 8.65 7.71 -6.78
C ILE A 205 8.39 8.02 -5.30
N MET A 206 7.13 8.32 -4.99
CA MET A 206 6.65 8.51 -3.63
C MET A 206 5.59 7.46 -3.30
N HIS A 207 5.90 6.63 -2.30
CA HIS A 207 4.94 5.67 -1.76
C HIS A 207 4.30 6.23 -0.50
N PHE A 208 2.97 6.29 -0.51
CA PHE A 208 2.16 6.73 0.61
C PHE A 208 1.57 5.50 1.30
N GLU A 209 1.84 5.36 2.59
CA GLU A 209 1.06 4.47 3.46
C GLU A 209 -0.04 5.33 4.10
N MET A 210 -1.28 5.00 3.77
CA MET A 210 -2.42 5.85 4.11
C MET A 210 -3.66 5.03 4.46
N THR A 211 -4.35 5.46 5.52
CA THR A 211 -5.72 5.03 5.81
C THR A 211 -6.70 6.09 5.32
N VAL A 212 -7.58 5.74 4.38
CA VAL A 212 -8.68 6.62 3.96
C VAL A 212 -9.95 6.31 4.75
N GLU A 213 -10.82 7.31 4.87
CA GLU A 213 -12.03 7.19 5.69
C GLU A 213 -13.09 6.27 5.06
N SER A 214 -13.22 6.27 3.72
CA SER A 214 -14.30 5.54 3.05
C SER A 214 -14.09 5.34 1.55
N ALA A 215 -14.91 4.45 0.98
CA ALA A 215 -15.01 4.19 -0.46
C ALA A 215 -15.23 5.44 -1.29
N GLU A 216 -16.13 6.28 -0.80
CA GLU A 216 -16.49 7.53 -1.45
C GLU A 216 -15.32 8.51 -1.49
N THR A 217 -14.34 8.38 -0.59
CA THR A 217 -13.11 9.20 -0.61
C THR A 217 -12.25 8.83 -1.82
N ILE A 218 -12.08 7.54 -2.11
CA ILE A 218 -11.34 7.06 -3.29
C ILE A 218 -12.08 7.41 -4.58
N LYS A 219 -13.39 7.18 -4.63
CA LYS A 219 -14.21 7.54 -5.78
C LYS A 219 -14.14 9.04 -6.10
N SER A 220 -14.23 9.88 -5.06
CA SER A 220 -14.05 11.33 -5.20
C SER A 220 -12.66 11.66 -5.74
N TYR A 221 -11.63 11.00 -5.23
CA TYR A 221 -10.24 11.22 -5.67
C TYR A 221 -10.00 10.84 -7.13
N VAL A 222 -10.58 9.75 -7.63
CA VAL A 222 -10.55 9.39 -9.06
C VAL A 222 -11.19 10.49 -9.92
N GLY A 223 -12.29 11.08 -9.45
CA GLY A 223 -12.91 12.25 -10.08
C GLY A 223 -12.02 13.49 -10.05
N GLU A 224 -11.33 13.74 -8.95
CA GLU A 224 -10.37 14.85 -8.80
C GLU A 224 -9.16 14.69 -9.72
N LEU A 225 -8.62 13.47 -9.86
CA LEU A 225 -7.56 13.15 -10.81
C LEU A 225 -8.00 13.46 -12.25
N THR A 226 -9.20 13.02 -12.63
CA THR A 226 -9.77 13.30 -13.95
C THR A 226 -9.90 14.81 -14.19
N ALA A 227 -10.43 15.56 -13.20
CA ALA A 227 -10.56 17.01 -13.28
C ALA A 227 -9.21 17.73 -13.35
N ALA A 228 -8.17 17.15 -12.76
CA ALA A 228 -6.79 17.63 -12.81
C ALA A 228 -6.04 17.22 -14.09
N GLY A 229 -6.71 16.55 -15.03
CA GLY A 229 -6.18 16.20 -16.35
C GLY A 229 -5.37 14.89 -16.38
N PHE A 230 -5.55 14.02 -15.39
CA PHE A 230 -5.02 12.67 -15.45
C PHE A 230 -5.89 11.77 -16.34
N THR A 231 -5.24 10.82 -16.99
CA THR A 231 -5.86 9.70 -17.71
C THR A 231 -5.52 8.40 -17.01
N PHE A 232 -6.32 7.36 -17.22
CA PHE A 232 -6.07 6.03 -16.66
C PHE A 232 -5.72 5.05 -17.79
N ASP A 233 -4.89 4.06 -17.47
CA ASP A 233 -4.59 2.91 -18.35
C ASP A 233 -5.87 2.10 -18.66
N SER A 234 -6.69 1.89 -17.63
CA SER A 234 -7.99 1.24 -17.70
C SER A 234 -8.98 1.99 -16.81
N ALA A 235 -10.28 1.85 -17.08
CA ALA A 235 -11.29 2.49 -16.25
C ALA A 235 -11.27 1.85 -14.84
N PRO A 236 -11.05 2.61 -13.75
CA PRO A 236 -11.04 2.05 -12.41
C PRO A 236 -12.40 1.42 -12.07
N ASP A 237 -12.41 0.20 -11.51
CA ASP A 237 -13.63 -0.40 -11.00
C ASP A 237 -14.03 0.23 -9.67
N LEU A 238 -14.86 1.25 -9.75
CA LEU A 238 -15.31 2.00 -8.58
C LEU A 238 -16.37 1.26 -7.74
N GLU A 239 -16.96 0.18 -8.25
CA GLU A 239 -17.96 -0.60 -7.51
C GLU A 239 -17.33 -1.72 -6.67
N SER A 240 -16.04 -1.99 -6.88
CA SER A 240 -15.26 -2.96 -6.12
C SER A 240 -14.96 -2.49 -4.69
N ASP A 241 -14.86 -3.45 -3.77
CA ASP A 241 -14.33 -3.24 -2.41
C ASP A 241 -12.79 -3.09 -2.40
N HIS A 242 -12.15 -3.47 -3.49
CA HIS A 242 -10.73 -3.28 -3.81
C HIS A 242 -10.60 -2.39 -5.05
N ILE A 243 -10.17 -1.14 -4.86
CA ILE A 243 -9.96 -0.19 -5.98
C ILE A 243 -8.47 -0.05 -6.23
N GLU A 244 -8.07 -0.33 -7.46
CA GLU A 244 -6.71 -0.26 -7.96
C GLU A 244 -6.72 0.42 -9.33
N PHE A 245 -5.78 1.32 -9.59
CA PHE A 245 -5.64 2.01 -10.88
C PHE A 245 -4.26 2.63 -11.06
N LEU A 246 -3.87 2.82 -12.32
CA LEU A 246 -2.73 3.67 -12.71
C LEU A 246 -3.25 4.95 -13.34
N ALA A 247 -2.74 6.10 -12.86
CA ALA A 247 -3.08 7.40 -13.39
C ALA A 247 -1.85 8.11 -13.96
N PHE A 248 -2.02 8.71 -15.13
CA PHE A 248 -0.96 9.33 -15.93
C PHE A 248 -1.33 10.78 -16.24
N LYS A 249 -0.34 11.66 -16.23
CA LYS A 249 -0.48 13.05 -16.68
C LYS A 249 0.56 13.34 -17.74
N ASP A 250 0.15 14.07 -18.78
CA ASP A 250 0.98 14.45 -19.94
C ASP A 250 1.37 13.31 -20.91
N GLY A 251 0.42 12.42 -21.25
CA GLY A 251 0.44 11.63 -22.49
C GLY A 251 1.50 10.54 -22.60
N SER A 252 2.09 10.11 -21.47
CA SER A 252 2.95 8.93 -21.42
C SER A 252 2.06 7.70 -21.19
N MET A 253 1.65 7.06 -22.29
CA MET A 253 1.49 5.61 -22.32
C MET A 253 2.84 5.02 -22.73
#